data_AF-A0AAV8X0C6-F1
#
_entry.id   AF-A0AAV8X0C6-F1
#
_cell.length_a   1.000
_cell.length_b   1.000
_cell.length_c   1.000
_cell.angle_alpha   90.00
_cell.angle_beta   90.00
_cell.angle_gamma   90.00
#
_symmetry.space_group_name_H-M   'P 1'
#
loop_
_entity.id
_entity.type
_entity.pdbx_description
1 polymer ?
#
loop_
_entity_poly.entity_id
_entity_poly.type
_entity_poly.pdbx_seq_one_letter_code
_entity_poly.pdbx_strand_id
1 'polypeptide(L)'
;MLEIQDFRDFSISNWYEKFKDISLKTLIIELPENLTQKLLSNECEVTIEDCSAEFLDKLKNALNTLDKNAFVKNNWHAPTDARMFSFGNTLKVTNLDDIILYFTTSSIILEDLGNVKVLPFCLALKKWINIHPAAEFRCIIINNVLRGITPRDWPTYYAHFKEEGPQIIEQLTNFYNENIKLKFSRKSYVFDVVLSYPDKPFILDFGALNSKTNLYAFTWKEIQPLINREDPDDIAPVFRYLETDIGIMTRTAALNKFARSQT
;
A
#
# COMPACT_ATOMS: atom_id res chain seq x y z
N MET A 1 -1.95 5.65 -21.90
CA MET A 1 -1.38 7.00 -21.61
C MET A 1 -1.64 7.48 -20.19
N LEU A 2 -2.75 7.11 -19.52
CA LEU A 2 -2.94 7.38 -18.07
C LEU A 2 -2.39 6.26 -17.17
N GLU A 3 -2.57 4.98 -17.53
CA GLU A 3 -2.07 3.85 -16.70
C GLU A 3 -0.54 3.84 -16.55
N ILE A 4 0.23 4.12 -17.61
CA ILE A 4 1.70 4.18 -17.54
C ILE A 4 2.16 5.32 -16.62
N GLN A 5 1.47 6.46 -16.66
CA GLN A 5 1.79 7.59 -15.79
C GLN A 5 1.47 7.28 -14.33
N ASP A 6 0.36 6.58 -14.06
CA ASP A 6 0.05 6.08 -12.72
C ASP A 6 1.17 5.15 -12.21
N PHE A 7 1.64 4.18 -12.99
CA PHE A 7 2.76 3.32 -12.59
C PHE A 7 4.03 4.13 -12.27
N ARG A 8 4.31 5.19 -13.03
CA ARG A 8 5.46 6.04 -12.74
C ARG A 8 5.28 6.85 -11.46
N ASP A 9 4.14 7.51 -11.31
CA ASP A 9 3.88 8.44 -10.21
C ASP A 9 3.76 7.73 -8.86
N PHE A 10 3.18 6.52 -8.84
CA PHE A 10 2.94 5.73 -7.63
C PHE A 10 4.01 4.68 -7.35
N SER A 11 5.06 4.58 -8.17
CA SER A 11 6.24 3.77 -7.85
C SER A 11 6.90 4.29 -6.58
N ILE A 12 7.24 3.40 -5.65
CA ILE A 12 7.92 3.76 -4.39
C ILE A 12 9.22 4.51 -4.61
N SER A 13 9.96 4.19 -5.68
CA SER A 13 11.17 4.90 -6.06
C SER A 13 10.93 6.38 -6.42
N ASN A 14 9.69 6.74 -6.77
CA ASN A 14 9.33 8.11 -7.15
C ASN A 14 8.87 8.94 -5.94
N TRP A 15 8.14 8.34 -4.98
CA TRP A 15 7.57 9.10 -3.87
C TRP A 15 8.36 8.97 -2.56
N TYR A 16 9.08 7.88 -2.31
CA TYR A 16 9.66 7.60 -0.99
C TYR A 16 10.61 8.69 -0.50
N GLU A 17 11.54 9.17 -1.33
CA GLU A 17 12.52 10.18 -0.90
C GLU A 17 11.84 11.48 -0.43
N LYS A 18 10.72 11.85 -1.05
CA LYS A 18 9.95 13.05 -0.68
C LYS A 18 9.21 12.91 0.64
N PHE A 19 8.83 11.69 1.01
CA PHE A 19 8.02 11.40 2.20
C PHE A 19 8.73 10.51 3.22
N LYS A 20 10.07 10.39 3.14
CA LYS A 20 10.85 9.48 3.97
C LYS A 20 10.72 9.75 5.47
N ASP A 21 10.57 11.02 5.86
CA ASP A 21 10.50 11.45 7.26
C ASP A 21 9.16 11.09 7.93
N ILE A 22 8.15 10.80 7.12
CA ILE A 22 6.80 10.39 7.54
C ILE A 22 6.49 8.95 7.08
N SER A 23 7.49 8.17 6.69
CA SER A 23 7.35 6.79 6.22
C SER A 23 8.26 5.87 7.04
N LEU A 24 8.01 4.56 6.97
CA LEU A 24 8.95 3.59 7.52
C LEU A 24 10.29 3.63 6.77
N LYS A 25 11.39 3.49 7.52
CA LYS A 25 12.74 3.34 6.95
C LYS A 25 12.71 2.25 5.88
N THR A 26 12.98 2.66 4.65
CA THR A 26 12.97 1.82 3.45
C THR A 26 14.29 1.98 2.70
N LEU A 27 14.83 0.86 2.25
CA LEU A 27 15.99 0.79 1.36
C LEU A 27 15.51 0.25 0.02
N ILE A 28 15.76 1.00 -1.05
CA ILE A 28 15.32 0.67 -2.40
C ILE A 28 16.54 0.18 -3.17
N ILE A 29 16.45 -1.03 -3.72
CA ILE A 29 17.49 -1.66 -4.53
C ILE A 29 16.89 -1.95 -5.89
N GLU A 30 17.54 -1.49 -6.95
CA GLU A 30 17.10 -1.79 -8.32
C GLU A 30 17.25 -3.29 -8.62
N LEU A 31 16.24 -3.86 -9.28
CA LEU A 31 16.20 -5.26 -9.66
C LEU A 31 16.96 -5.44 -10.98
N PRO A 32 18.00 -6.28 -11.04
CA PRO A 32 18.76 -6.51 -12.27
C PRO A 32 17.88 -7.00 -13.42
N GLU A 33 18.14 -6.52 -14.65
CA GLU A 33 17.36 -6.89 -15.83
C GLU A 33 17.40 -8.41 -16.11
N ASN A 34 18.56 -9.05 -15.92
CA ASN A 34 18.73 -10.48 -16.10
C ASN A 34 17.85 -11.28 -15.11
N LEU A 35 17.73 -10.81 -13.86
CA LEU A 35 16.89 -11.45 -12.86
C LEU A 35 15.41 -11.23 -13.17
N THR A 36 15.04 -10.02 -13.62
CA THR A 36 13.69 -9.71 -14.06
C THR A 36 13.25 -10.61 -15.22
N GLN A 37 14.11 -10.79 -16.22
CA GLN A 37 13.84 -11.68 -17.35
C GLN A 37 13.68 -13.14 -16.91
N LYS A 38 14.54 -13.60 -15.99
CA LYS A 38 14.43 -14.95 -15.42
C LYS A 38 13.14 -15.17 -14.64
N LEU A 39 12.73 -14.21 -13.80
CA LEU A 39 11.47 -14.27 -13.06
C LEU A 39 10.25 -14.36 -14.00
N LEU A 40 10.32 -13.72 -15.15
CA LEU A 40 9.26 -13.77 -16.17
C LEU A 40 9.35 -15.00 -17.09
N SER A 41 10.50 -15.67 -17.14
CA SER A 41 10.65 -16.92 -17.88
C SER A 41 10.16 -18.08 -17.00
N ASN A 42 9.07 -18.73 -17.40
CA ASN A 42 8.55 -19.94 -16.73
C ASN A 42 9.48 -21.17 -16.87
N GLU A 43 10.72 -20.99 -17.32
CA GLU A 43 11.60 -22.06 -17.78
C GLU A 43 12.52 -22.59 -16.68
N CYS A 44 12.77 -21.84 -15.60
CA CYS A 44 13.67 -22.24 -14.50
C CYS A 44 13.21 -21.67 -13.15
N GLU A 45 13.35 -22.46 -12.09
CA GLU A 45 13.21 -21.98 -10.71
C GLU A 45 14.39 -21.06 -10.38
N VAL A 46 14.11 -19.79 -10.09
CA VAL A 46 15.12 -18.79 -9.77
C VAL A 46 15.63 -19.03 -8.35
N THR A 47 16.93 -19.23 -8.20
CA THR A 47 17.58 -19.40 -6.89
C THR A 47 18.55 -18.26 -6.57
N ILE A 48 19.13 -18.26 -5.37
CA ILE A 48 20.14 -17.26 -4.98
C ILE A 48 21.37 -17.34 -5.89
N GLU A 49 21.74 -18.54 -6.36
CA GLU A 49 22.89 -18.77 -7.24
C GLU A 49 22.74 -18.09 -8.61
N ASP A 50 21.52 -17.77 -9.02
CA ASP A 50 21.24 -17.04 -10.26
C ASP A 50 21.53 -15.54 -10.17
N CYS A 51 21.72 -15.01 -8.95
CA CYS A 51 21.91 -13.59 -8.69
C CYS A 51 23.39 -13.21 -8.72
N SER A 52 23.69 -11.99 -9.20
CA SER A 52 25.07 -11.48 -9.18
C SER A 52 25.54 -11.23 -7.74
N ALA A 53 26.83 -11.47 -7.48
CA ALA A 53 27.41 -11.26 -6.14
C ALA A 53 27.21 -9.81 -5.64
N GLU A 54 27.35 -8.82 -6.52
CA GLU A 54 27.12 -7.42 -6.19
C GLU A 54 25.68 -7.15 -5.70
N PHE A 55 24.69 -7.74 -6.37
CA PHE A 55 23.28 -7.58 -5.99
C PHE A 55 22.99 -8.28 -4.65
N LEU A 56 23.53 -9.48 -4.45
CA LEU A 56 23.39 -10.20 -3.19
C LEU A 56 24.03 -9.44 -2.02
N ASP A 57 25.18 -8.80 -2.23
CA ASP A 57 25.83 -7.99 -1.20
C ASP A 57 25.03 -6.73 -0.86
N LYS A 58 24.44 -6.07 -1.86
CA LYS A 58 23.50 -4.95 -1.62
C LYS A 58 22.31 -5.39 -0.77
N LEU A 59 21.71 -6.54 -1.08
CA LEU A 59 20.57 -7.07 -0.31
C LEU A 59 20.96 -7.46 1.11
N LYS A 60 22.09 -8.15 1.30
CA LYS A 60 22.61 -8.51 2.64
C LYS A 60 22.85 -7.26 3.48
N ASN A 61 23.49 -6.24 2.90
CA ASN A 61 23.76 -4.97 3.58
C ASN A 61 22.46 -4.26 3.97
N ALA A 62 21.46 -4.25 3.08
CA ALA A 62 20.15 -3.67 3.37
C ALA A 62 19.41 -4.43 4.49
N LEU A 63 19.39 -5.75 4.46
CA LEU A 63 18.82 -6.57 5.53
C LEU A 63 19.51 -6.33 6.87
N ASN A 64 20.85 -6.29 6.88
CA ASN A 64 21.61 -5.99 8.09
C ASN A 64 21.30 -4.58 8.63
N THR A 65 21.10 -3.60 7.76
CA THR A 65 20.72 -2.22 8.13
C THR A 65 19.30 -2.10 8.71
N LEU A 66 18.48 -3.13 8.50
CA LEU A 66 17.12 -3.30 9.03
C LEU A 66 17.07 -4.38 10.13
N ASP A 67 18.21 -4.71 10.74
CA ASP A 67 18.34 -5.69 11.81
C ASP A 67 17.79 -7.08 11.46
N LYS A 68 17.81 -7.47 10.17
CA LYS A 68 17.19 -8.70 9.66
C LYS A 68 15.71 -8.85 10.02
N ASN A 69 15.02 -7.72 10.15
CA ASN A 69 13.60 -7.64 10.41
C ASN A 69 12.99 -6.71 9.36
N ALA A 70 12.75 -7.25 8.17
CA ALA A 70 12.29 -6.48 7.02
C ALA A 70 10.93 -6.96 6.49
N PHE A 71 10.33 -6.14 5.65
CA PHE A 71 9.22 -6.43 4.76
C PHE A 71 9.67 -6.07 3.34
N VAL A 72 9.32 -6.85 2.33
CA VAL A 72 9.71 -6.56 0.94
C VAL A 72 8.48 -6.36 0.05
N LYS A 73 8.57 -5.37 -0.85
CA LYS A 73 7.61 -5.16 -1.94
C LYS A 73 8.34 -4.76 -3.22
N ASN A 74 7.67 -4.85 -4.37
CA ASN A 74 8.19 -4.25 -5.59
C ASN A 74 7.86 -2.73 -5.63
N ASN A 75 7.93 -2.13 -6.82
CA ASN A 75 7.57 -0.73 -7.06
C ASN A 75 6.21 -0.33 -6.48
N TRP A 76 5.20 -1.21 -6.54
CA TRP A 76 3.79 -0.89 -6.26
C TRP A 76 3.13 -1.83 -5.26
N HIS A 77 3.34 -3.13 -5.36
CA HIS A 77 2.62 -4.13 -4.58
C HIS A 77 3.54 -5.03 -3.76
N ALA A 78 2.97 -5.51 -2.67
CA ALA A 78 3.59 -6.50 -1.80
C ALA A 78 3.17 -7.91 -2.22
N PRO A 79 4.01 -8.93 -1.97
CA PRO A 79 3.76 -10.33 -2.32
C PRO A 79 2.77 -10.99 -1.34
N THR A 80 1.61 -10.37 -1.12
CA THR A 80 0.67 -10.78 -0.07
C THR A 80 0.07 -12.17 -0.29
N ASP A 81 -0.04 -12.60 -1.54
CA ASP A 81 -0.47 -13.93 -1.94
C ASP A 81 0.58 -15.01 -1.64
N ALA A 82 1.86 -14.66 -1.71
CA ALA A 82 2.96 -15.57 -1.38
C ALA A 82 3.19 -15.76 0.13
N ARG A 83 2.46 -15.03 0.99
CA ARG A 83 2.54 -15.15 2.46
C ARG A 83 2.43 -16.59 2.94
N MET A 84 1.58 -17.39 2.31
CA MET A 84 1.31 -18.79 2.66
C MET A 84 2.49 -19.74 2.45
N PHE A 85 3.51 -19.34 1.69
CA PHE A 85 4.70 -20.15 1.44
C PHE A 85 5.81 -19.91 2.47
N SER A 86 5.70 -18.85 3.27
CA SER A 86 6.69 -18.52 4.30
C SER A 86 6.48 -19.28 5.60
N PHE A 87 7.57 -19.48 6.36
CA PHE A 87 7.48 -20.04 7.70
C PHE A 87 6.66 -19.12 8.62
N GLY A 88 5.60 -19.66 9.23
CA GLY A 88 4.72 -18.91 10.12
C GLY A 88 3.71 -17.99 9.41
N ASN A 89 3.50 -18.14 8.09
CA ASN A 89 2.51 -17.39 7.32
C ASN A 89 2.63 -15.87 7.49
N THR A 90 3.85 -15.35 7.43
CA THR A 90 4.18 -13.93 7.64
C THR A 90 4.69 -13.29 6.35
N LEU A 91 4.80 -11.96 6.32
CA LEU A 91 5.51 -11.22 5.26
C LEU A 91 6.86 -10.68 5.76
N LYS A 92 7.28 -11.16 6.93
CA LYS A 92 8.53 -10.80 7.56
C LYS A 92 9.68 -11.54 6.87
N VAL A 93 10.62 -10.75 6.36
CA VAL A 93 11.87 -11.18 5.74
C VAL A 93 12.99 -11.09 6.76
N THR A 94 13.76 -12.17 6.88
CA THR A 94 14.91 -12.28 7.79
C THR A 94 16.21 -12.64 7.07
N ASN A 95 16.11 -13.23 5.88
CA ASN A 95 17.24 -13.68 5.08
C ASN A 95 16.95 -13.46 3.58
N LEU A 96 17.90 -13.85 2.72
CA LEU A 96 17.75 -13.69 1.27
C LEU A 96 16.77 -14.69 0.65
N ASP A 97 16.70 -15.91 1.18
CA ASP A 97 15.80 -16.97 0.69
C ASP A 97 14.34 -16.51 0.80
N ASP A 98 13.97 -15.84 1.90
CA ASP A 98 12.64 -15.24 2.09
C ASP A 98 12.31 -14.25 0.95
N ILE A 99 13.27 -13.41 0.54
CA ILE A 99 13.08 -12.42 -0.54
C ILE A 99 12.87 -13.13 -1.87
N ILE A 100 13.75 -14.08 -2.21
CA ILE A 100 13.67 -14.82 -3.46
C ILE A 100 12.36 -15.59 -3.52
N LEU A 101 12.00 -16.33 -2.46
CA LEU A 101 10.74 -17.05 -2.34
C LEU A 101 9.54 -16.15 -2.65
N TYR A 102 9.46 -14.97 -2.04
CA TYR A 102 8.32 -14.08 -2.28
C TYR A 102 8.26 -13.57 -3.72
N PHE A 103 9.41 -13.26 -4.34
CA PHE A 103 9.45 -12.72 -5.69
C PHE A 103 9.29 -13.79 -6.79
N THR A 104 9.59 -15.05 -6.49
CA THR A 104 9.38 -16.17 -7.41
C THR A 104 7.97 -16.75 -7.33
N THR A 105 7.34 -16.72 -6.15
CA THR A 105 6.04 -17.39 -5.93
C THR A 105 4.84 -16.45 -5.96
N SER A 106 5.03 -15.13 -5.86
CA SER A 106 3.92 -14.18 -5.87
C SER A 106 3.44 -13.88 -7.29
N SER A 107 2.20 -14.27 -7.58
CA SER A 107 1.51 -13.93 -8.83
C SER A 107 1.32 -12.41 -8.99
N ILE A 108 1.12 -11.68 -7.88
CA ILE A 108 0.99 -10.22 -7.87
C ILE A 108 2.28 -9.57 -8.39
N ILE A 109 3.44 -10.01 -7.87
CA ILE A 109 4.73 -9.47 -8.30
C ILE A 109 4.99 -9.80 -9.77
N LEU A 110 4.75 -11.04 -10.19
CA LEU A 110 4.96 -11.46 -11.58
C LEU A 110 4.04 -10.70 -12.56
N GLU A 111 2.79 -10.44 -12.17
CA GLU A 111 1.86 -9.63 -12.96
C GLU A 111 2.39 -8.18 -13.14
N ASP A 112 2.86 -7.55 -12.06
CA ASP A 112 3.45 -6.22 -12.13
C ASP A 112 4.69 -6.16 -13.04
N LEU A 113 5.58 -7.16 -12.90
CA LEU A 113 6.79 -7.26 -13.72
C LEU A 113 6.47 -7.49 -15.22
N GLY A 114 5.40 -8.25 -15.51
CA GLY A 114 4.97 -8.55 -16.87
C GLY A 114 4.28 -7.36 -17.55
N ASN A 115 3.51 -6.58 -16.79
CA ASN A 115 2.67 -5.50 -17.32
C ASN A 115 3.44 -4.19 -17.56
N VAL A 116 4.56 -3.93 -16.88
CA VAL A 116 5.23 -2.63 -16.90
C VAL A 116 6.68 -2.71 -17.39
N LYS A 117 6.89 -2.75 -18.71
CA LYS A 117 8.24 -2.89 -19.29
C LYS A 117 9.07 -1.60 -19.39
N VAL A 118 8.51 -0.46 -18.99
CA VAL A 118 9.07 0.88 -19.28
C VAL A 118 9.81 1.48 -18.08
N LEU A 119 9.70 0.88 -16.90
CA LEU A 119 10.27 1.40 -15.65
C LEU A 119 11.26 0.39 -15.06
N PRO A 120 12.37 0.86 -14.45
CA PRO A 120 13.24 -0.02 -13.70
C PRO A 120 12.49 -0.57 -12.48
N PHE A 121 12.56 -1.87 -12.30
CA PHE A 121 11.97 -2.53 -11.15
C PHE A 121 12.86 -2.40 -9.92
N CYS A 122 12.27 -2.45 -8.74
CA CYS A 122 13.02 -2.39 -7.49
C CYS A 122 12.50 -3.36 -6.44
N LEU A 123 13.40 -3.75 -5.55
CA LEU A 123 13.10 -4.32 -4.25
C LEU A 123 13.12 -3.18 -3.22
N ALA A 124 11.96 -2.90 -2.63
CA ALA A 124 11.85 -1.97 -1.52
C ALA A 124 11.79 -2.75 -0.20
N LEU A 125 12.90 -2.78 0.53
CA LEU A 125 13.01 -3.40 1.84
C LEU A 125 12.65 -2.36 2.91
N LYS A 126 11.50 -2.55 3.56
CA LYS A 126 11.00 -1.70 4.65
C LYS A 126 11.33 -2.32 5.99
N LYS A 127 11.54 -1.52 7.02
CA LYS A 127 11.60 -2.00 8.41
C LYS A 127 10.30 -2.74 8.77
N TRP A 128 10.42 -3.97 9.26
CA TRP A 128 9.29 -4.74 9.76
C TRP A 128 8.77 -4.13 11.06
N ILE A 129 7.46 -3.94 11.14
CA ILE A 129 6.74 -3.61 12.36
C ILE A 129 5.43 -4.39 12.41
N ASN A 130 4.95 -4.68 13.61
CA ASN A 130 3.64 -5.30 13.80
C ASN A 130 2.61 -4.18 13.86
N ILE A 131 1.78 -4.07 12.83
CA ILE A 131 0.71 -3.07 12.72
C ILE A 131 -0.58 -3.73 13.18
N HIS A 132 -1.27 -3.13 14.16
CA HIS A 132 -2.60 -3.57 14.53
C HIS A 132 -3.57 -3.25 13.38
N PRO A 133 -4.38 -4.19 12.87
CA PRO A 133 -5.22 -3.94 11.68
C PRO A 133 -6.21 -2.78 11.84
N ALA A 134 -6.70 -2.54 13.06
CA ALA A 134 -7.55 -1.37 13.38
C ALA A 134 -6.85 -0.01 13.26
N ALA A 135 -5.51 0.02 13.22
CA ALA A 135 -4.74 1.24 13.12
C ALA A 135 -4.35 1.59 11.68
N GLU A 136 -4.66 0.72 10.71
CA GLU A 136 -4.34 0.89 9.29
C GLU A 136 -5.55 1.43 8.51
N PHE A 137 -5.38 2.58 7.87
CA PHE A 137 -6.44 3.26 7.13
C PHE A 137 -6.01 3.56 5.70
N ARG A 138 -6.99 3.52 4.78
CA ARG A 138 -6.88 4.12 3.46
C ARG A 138 -7.58 5.47 3.44
N CYS A 139 -6.84 6.48 3.02
CA CYS A 139 -7.33 7.82 2.79
C CYS A 139 -7.55 8.05 1.29
N ILE A 140 -8.71 8.59 0.91
CA ILE A 140 -9.10 8.87 -0.46
C ILE A 140 -9.02 10.38 -0.69
N ILE A 141 -8.08 10.78 -1.54
CA ILE A 141 -7.86 12.17 -1.95
C ILE A 141 -8.52 12.40 -3.30
N ILE A 142 -9.34 13.44 -3.39
CA ILE A 142 -9.95 13.89 -4.65
C ILE A 142 -9.74 15.38 -4.77
N ASN A 143 -9.13 15.81 -5.87
CA ASN A 143 -8.87 17.21 -6.17
C ASN A 143 -8.17 17.97 -5.03
N ASN A 144 -7.15 17.35 -4.42
CA ASN A 144 -6.38 17.82 -3.27
C ASN A 144 -7.19 17.98 -1.96
N VAL A 145 -8.34 17.32 -1.84
CA VAL A 145 -9.14 17.28 -0.62
C VAL A 145 -9.24 15.85 -0.12
N LEU A 146 -9.02 15.65 1.19
CA LEU A 146 -9.29 14.38 1.85
C LEU A 146 -10.80 14.19 1.93
N ARG A 147 -11.33 13.19 1.20
CA ARG A 147 -12.76 12.94 1.08
C ARG A 147 -13.24 11.76 1.91
N GLY A 148 -12.44 10.71 1.95
CA GLY A 148 -12.84 9.45 2.56
C GLY A 148 -11.71 8.86 3.40
N ILE A 149 -12.08 8.28 4.53
CA ILE A 149 -11.21 7.47 5.39
C ILE A 149 -11.91 6.14 5.58
N THR A 150 -11.18 5.02 5.44
CA THR A 150 -11.72 3.68 5.67
C THR A 150 -10.65 2.77 6.28
N PRO A 151 -11.00 1.87 7.23
CA PRO A 151 -10.08 0.86 7.71
C PRO A 151 -9.63 -0.06 6.58
N ARG A 152 -8.35 -0.42 6.55
CA ARG A 152 -7.82 -1.39 5.58
C ARG A 152 -8.33 -2.80 5.83
N ASP A 153 -8.59 -3.11 7.09
CA ASP A 153 -9.21 -4.37 7.52
C ASP A 153 -10.74 -4.34 7.40
N TRP A 154 -11.25 -3.86 6.26
CA TRP A 154 -12.70 -3.91 5.97
C TRP A 154 -13.11 -5.33 5.53
N PRO A 155 -14.25 -5.88 6.00
CA PRO A 155 -15.26 -5.26 6.87
C PRO A 155 -15.20 -5.78 8.32
N THR A 156 -14.07 -5.64 9.01
CA THR A 156 -13.97 -6.01 10.43
C THR A 156 -14.57 -4.92 11.33
N TYR A 157 -15.29 -5.34 12.37
CA TYR A 157 -15.87 -4.45 13.35
C TYR A 157 -14.88 -4.09 14.46
N TYR A 158 -14.77 -2.80 14.76
CA TYR A 158 -13.94 -2.26 15.83
C TYR A 158 -14.75 -1.26 16.65
N ALA A 159 -15.14 -1.64 17.87
CA ALA A 159 -16.06 -0.86 18.71
C ALA A 159 -15.56 0.56 19.01
N HIS A 160 -14.24 0.73 19.18
CA HIS A 160 -13.63 2.01 19.52
C HIS A 160 -13.78 3.07 18.42
N PHE A 161 -13.96 2.70 17.16
CA PHE A 161 -14.15 3.67 16.06
C PHE A 161 -15.36 4.59 16.25
N LYS A 162 -16.38 4.14 17.00
CA LYS A 162 -17.54 4.98 17.33
C LYS A 162 -17.17 6.17 18.22
N GLU A 163 -16.29 5.95 19.19
CA GLU A 163 -15.88 6.95 20.17
C GLU A 163 -14.69 7.75 19.66
N GLU A 164 -13.72 7.08 19.03
CA GLU A 164 -12.47 7.67 18.52
C GLU A 164 -12.60 8.30 17.12
N GLY A 165 -13.71 8.05 16.41
CA GLY A 165 -13.92 8.51 15.04
C GLY A 165 -13.62 10.00 14.79
N PRO A 166 -14.12 10.94 15.61
CA PRO A 166 -13.80 12.36 15.48
C PRO A 166 -12.28 12.64 15.58
N GLN A 167 -11.60 11.97 16.51
CA GLN A 167 -10.16 12.12 16.70
C GLN A 167 -9.36 11.51 15.54
N ILE A 168 -9.79 10.37 15.00
CA ILE A 168 -9.20 9.75 13.80
C ILE A 168 -9.30 10.71 12.60
N ILE A 169 -10.48 11.30 12.39
CA ILE A 169 -10.72 12.29 11.33
C ILE A 169 -9.78 13.48 11.48
N GLU A 170 -9.69 14.06 12.69
CA GLU A 170 -8.86 15.22 12.97
C GLU A 170 -7.37 14.90 12.73
N GLN A 171 -6.85 13.82 13.30
CA GLN A 171 -5.44 13.44 13.17
C GLN A 171 -5.04 13.20 11.71
N LEU A 172 -5.85 12.46 10.95
CA LEU A 172 -5.54 12.16 9.55
C LEU A 172 -5.71 13.40 8.65
N THR A 173 -6.66 14.28 8.96
CA THR A 173 -6.81 15.56 8.25
C THR A 173 -5.61 16.47 8.48
N ASN A 174 -5.17 16.63 9.73
CA ASN A 174 -3.98 17.42 10.06
C ASN A 174 -2.73 16.83 9.44
N PHE A 175 -2.55 15.50 9.56
CA PHE A 175 -1.45 14.78 8.94
C PHE A 175 -1.40 15.00 7.42
N TYR A 176 -2.53 14.88 6.72
CA TYR A 176 -2.63 15.13 5.28
C TYR A 176 -2.25 16.57 4.92
N ASN A 177 -2.87 17.55 5.58
CA ASN A 177 -2.68 18.97 5.29
C ASN A 177 -1.23 19.41 5.50
N GLU A 178 -0.60 18.97 6.57
CA GLU A 178 0.78 19.35 6.92
C GLU A 178 1.81 18.63 6.05
N ASN A 179 1.60 17.33 5.78
CA ASN A 179 2.66 16.47 5.29
C ASN A 179 2.54 16.08 3.81
N ILE A 180 1.33 16.11 3.22
CA ILE A 180 1.08 15.53 1.89
C ILE A 180 0.39 16.52 0.92
N LYS A 181 -0.56 17.32 1.39
CA LYS A 181 -1.36 18.23 0.54
C LYS A 181 -0.45 19.15 -0.28
N LEU A 182 -0.71 19.22 -1.59
CA LEU A 182 0.09 19.95 -2.59
C LEU A 182 1.57 19.53 -2.72
N LYS A 183 2.03 18.53 -1.97
CA LYS A 183 3.36 17.94 -2.09
C LYS A 183 3.35 16.72 -3.01
N PHE A 184 2.24 16.01 -3.17
CA PHE A 184 2.15 14.91 -4.13
C PHE A 184 1.86 15.40 -5.56
N SER A 185 2.36 14.72 -6.59
CA SER A 185 2.23 15.16 -8.00
C SER A 185 0.80 15.05 -8.56
N ARG A 186 -0.01 14.15 -7.98
CA ARG A 186 -1.39 13.89 -8.38
C ARG A 186 -2.36 14.65 -7.48
N LYS A 187 -3.48 15.10 -8.06
CA LYS A 187 -4.57 15.74 -7.31
C LYS A 187 -5.56 14.73 -6.70
N SER A 188 -5.68 13.56 -7.31
CA SER A 188 -6.60 12.49 -6.88
C SER A 188 -5.85 11.17 -6.81
N TYR A 189 -5.86 10.55 -5.64
CA TYR A 189 -5.08 9.35 -5.31
C TYR A 189 -5.57 8.74 -3.99
N VAL A 190 -5.05 7.57 -3.65
CA VAL A 190 -5.20 7.01 -2.30
C VAL A 190 -3.84 6.97 -1.63
N PHE A 191 -3.82 7.07 -0.30
CA PHE A 191 -2.65 6.71 0.49
C PHE A 191 -3.07 5.86 1.68
N ASP A 192 -2.21 4.91 2.03
CA ASP A 192 -2.37 4.04 3.18
C ASP A 192 -1.50 4.58 4.33
N VAL A 193 -2.07 4.67 5.52
CA VAL A 193 -1.48 5.32 6.69
C VAL A 193 -1.76 4.51 7.94
N VAL A 194 -0.81 4.51 8.87
CA VAL A 194 -0.97 3.92 10.20
C VAL A 194 -1.07 5.02 11.24
N LEU A 195 -2.08 4.95 12.09
CA LEU A 195 -2.13 5.72 13.33
C LEU A 195 -1.32 4.98 14.40
N SER A 196 -0.13 5.50 14.70
CA SER A 196 0.72 4.95 15.77
C SER A 196 0.50 5.78 17.02
N TYR A 197 -0.03 5.22 18.10
CA TYR A 197 -0.09 5.91 19.40
C TYR A 197 1.04 5.39 20.30
N PRO A 198 1.83 6.27 20.96
CA PRO A 198 1.71 7.73 21.07
C PRO A 198 2.46 8.53 19.99
N ASP A 199 3.03 7.86 18.99
CA ASP A 199 3.83 8.50 17.94
C ASP A 199 2.97 9.29 16.92
N LYS A 200 3.61 9.82 15.88
CA LYS A 200 2.89 10.44 14.77
C LYS A 200 2.43 9.38 13.76
N PRO A 201 1.35 9.66 13.00
CA PRO A 201 0.98 8.82 11.88
C PRO A 201 2.12 8.72 10.85
N PHE A 202 2.19 7.59 10.15
CA PHE A 202 3.17 7.39 9.08
C PHE A 202 2.56 6.67 7.87
N ILE A 203 3.12 6.96 6.70
CA ILE A 203 2.68 6.44 5.41
C ILE A 203 3.20 5.02 5.21
N LEU A 204 2.31 4.15 4.75
CA LEU A 204 2.65 2.83 4.23
C LEU A 204 2.83 2.84 2.72
N ASP A 205 1.90 3.48 2.00
CA ASP A 205 1.86 3.42 0.55
C ASP A 205 1.06 4.56 -0.09
N PHE A 206 1.34 4.82 -1.37
CA PHE A 206 0.49 5.63 -2.24
C PHE A 206 -0.02 4.78 -3.39
N GLY A 207 -1.24 5.03 -3.84
CA GLY A 207 -1.84 4.33 -4.97
C GLY A 207 -2.65 5.25 -5.86
N ALA A 208 -2.74 4.89 -7.14
CA ALA A 208 -3.62 5.57 -8.07
C ALA A 208 -5.08 5.48 -7.61
N LEU A 209 -5.88 6.49 -7.96
CA LEU A 209 -7.33 6.43 -7.82
C LEU A 209 -7.93 6.11 -9.19
N ASN A 210 -8.00 4.83 -9.54
CA ASN A 210 -8.56 4.34 -10.81
C ASN A 210 -9.39 3.07 -10.58
N SER A 211 -10.06 2.57 -11.61
CA SER A 211 -11.02 1.44 -11.51
C SER A 211 -10.48 0.16 -10.88
N LYS A 212 -9.15 -0.04 -10.80
CA LYS A 212 -8.51 -1.19 -10.15
C LYS A 212 -8.32 -1.01 -8.65
N THR A 213 -8.40 0.23 -8.15
CA THR A 213 -8.15 0.54 -6.74
C THR A 213 -9.33 0.09 -5.86
N ASN A 214 -9.01 -0.68 -4.83
CA ASN A 214 -9.98 -1.08 -3.81
C ASN A 214 -10.25 0.11 -2.85
N LEU A 215 -11.51 0.53 -2.77
CA LEU A 215 -11.96 1.65 -1.94
C LEU A 215 -12.63 1.18 -0.63
N TYR A 216 -12.62 -0.12 -0.34
CA TYR A 216 -13.12 -0.76 0.87
C TYR A 216 -14.57 -0.40 1.20
N ALA A 217 -14.78 0.52 2.16
CA ALA A 217 -16.12 0.98 2.56
C ALA A 217 -16.75 1.99 1.58
N PHE A 218 -16.10 2.26 0.45
CA PHE A 218 -16.58 3.15 -0.60
C PHE A 218 -16.76 2.42 -1.94
N THR A 219 -17.62 2.95 -2.80
CA THR A 219 -17.91 2.44 -4.14
C THR A 219 -17.36 3.36 -5.23
N TRP A 220 -17.08 2.82 -6.41
CA TRP A 220 -16.75 3.67 -7.57
C TRP A 220 -17.93 4.55 -8.02
N LYS A 221 -19.17 4.11 -7.78
CA LYS A 221 -20.38 4.85 -8.18
C LYS A 221 -20.49 6.21 -7.48
N GLU A 222 -20.03 6.31 -6.23
CA GLU A 222 -20.03 7.58 -5.49
C GLU A 222 -18.74 8.38 -5.67
N ILE A 223 -17.59 7.72 -5.89
CA ILE A 223 -16.30 8.40 -6.04
C ILE A 223 -16.11 9.00 -7.44
N GLN A 224 -16.53 8.29 -8.50
CA GLN A 224 -16.33 8.72 -9.89
C GLN A 224 -16.91 10.12 -10.19
N PRO A 225 -18.15 10.46 -9.75
CA PRO A 225 -18.70 11.80 -9.99
C PRO A 225 -17.90 12.92 -9.30
N LEU A 226 -17.30 12.64 -8.13
CA LEU A 226 -16.52 13.62 -7.37
C LEU A 226 -15.20 13.96 -8.05
N ILE A 227 -14.58 12.99 -8.72
CA ILE A 227 -13.33 13.20 -9.49
C ILE A 227 -13.56 14.18 -10.63
N ASN A 228 -14.75 14.14 -11.26
CA ASN A 228 -15.08 14.95 -12.43
C ASN A 228 -15.59 16.36 -12.07
N ARG A 229 -15.72 16.72 -10.79
CA ARG A 229 -16.10 18.08 -10.38
C ARG A 229 -14.91 19.03 -10.54
N GLU A 230 -15.14 20.18 -11.17
CA GLU A 230 -14.11 21.21 -11.37
C GLU A 230 -13.78 21.97 -10.09
N ASP A 231 -14.80 22.25 -9.26
CA ASP A 231 -14.63 22.96 -7.99
C ASP A 231 -14.84 22.00 -6.80
N PRO A 232 -13.78 21.69 -6.02
CA PRO A 232 -13.90 20.84 -4.87
C PRO A 232 -14.48 21.63 -3.68
N ASP A 233 -15.70 21.29 -3.26
CA ASP A 233 -16.26 21.78 -1.99
C ASP A 233 -15.28 21.48 -0.85
N ASP A 234 -14.94 22.44 0.01
CA ASP A 234 -14.13 22.16 1.20
C ASP A 234 -15.05 21.57 2.28
N ILE A 235 -15.09 20.24 2.35
CA ILE A 235 -15.93 19.49 3.29
C ILE A 235 -15.06 18.55 4.11
N ALA A 236 -15.46 18.35 5.36
CA ALA A 236 -14.83 17.38 6.26
C ALA A 236 -14.86 15.97 5.63
N PRO A 237 -13.80 15.17 5.81
CA PRO A 237 -13.77 13.82 5.27
C PRO A 237 -14.79 12.91 5.95
N VAL A 238 -15.33 11.97 5.19
CA VAL A 238 -16.23 10.94 5.71
C VAL A 238 -15.38 9.76 6.17
N PHE A 239 -15.46 9.42 7.45
CA PHE A 239 -14.89 8.17 7.98
C PHE A 239 -15.94 7.06 7.93
N ARG A 240 -15.69 6.01 7.15
CA ARG A 240 -16.57 4.85 7.03
C ARG A 240 -15.99 3.61 7.67
N TYR A 241 -16.71 3.09 8.65
CA TYR A 241 -16.42 1.87 9.39
C TYR A 241 -17.73 1.13 9.70
N LEU A 242 -17.63 -0.09 10.25
CA LEU A 242 -18.81 -0.79 10.72
C LEU A 242 -19.24 -0.28 12.09
N GLU A 243 -20.46 0.24 12.19
CA GLU A 243 -21.02 0.71 13.47
C GLU A 243 -21.44 -0.43 14.42
N THR A 244 -21.69 -1.60 13.87
CA THR A 244 -22.10 -2.81 14.59
C THR A 244 -21.40 -4.03 14.04
N ASP A 245 -21.22 -5.05 14.87
CA ASP A 245 -20.75 -6.36 14.42
C ASP A 245 -21.79 -6.99 13.47
N ILE A 246 -21.33 -7.35 12.26
CA ILE A 246 -22.15 -8.00 11.22
C ILE A 246 -21.80 -9.48 11.04
N GLY A 247 -20.94 -10.03 11.90
CA GLY A 247 -20.38 -11.37 11.78
C GLY A 247 -19.45 -11.51 10.57
N ILE A 248 -19.21 -12.76 10.17
CA ILE A 248 -18.33 -13.07 9.03
C ILE A 248 -19.08 -12.78 7.73
N MET A 249 -18.61 -11.76 6.99
CA MET A 249 -19.21 -11.34 5.73
C MET A 249 -18.13 -11.01 4.71
N THR A 250 -18.40 -11.29 3.43
CA THR A 250 -17.50 -10.88 2.34
C THR A 250 -17.50 -9.36 2.19
N ARG A 251 -16.38 -8.79 1.73
CA ARG A 251 -16.26 -7.33 1.47
C ARG A 251 -17.41 -6.80 0.61
N THR A 252 -17.76 -7.52 -0.45
CA THR A 252 -18.84 -7.14 -1.37
C THR A 252 -20.21 -7.17 -0.70
N ALA A 253 -20.50 -8.19 0.11
CA ALA A 253 -21.77 -8.28 0.83
C ALA A 253 -21.89 -7.18 1.90
N ALA A 254 -20.80 -6.89 2.62
CA ALA A 254 -20.76 -5.81 3.60
C ALA A 254 -20.97 -4.43 2.93
N LEU A 255 -20.30 -4.19 1.80
CA LEU A 255 -20.46 -2.94 1.04
C LEU A 255 -21.89 -2.77 0.51
N ASN A 256 -22.50 -3.83 -0.01
CA ASN A 256 -23.90 -3.80 -0.46
C ASN A 256 -24.89 -3.54 0.68
N LYS A 257 -24.64 -4.11 1.87
CA LYS A 257 -25.44 -3.85 3.07
C LYS A 257 -25.32 -2.38 3.50
N PHE A 258 -24.11 -1.84 3.48
CA PHE A 258 -23.82 -0.46 3.86
C PHE A 258 -24.41 0.56 2.86
N ALA A 259 -24.34 0.29 1.56
CA ALA A 259 -24.92 1.15 0.53
C ALA A 259 -26.46 1.25 0.64
N ARG A 260 -27.12 0.17 1.09
CA ARG A 260 -28.59 0.14 1.30
C ARG A 260 -29.05 0.85 2.58
N SER A 261 -28.18 0.98 3.59
CA SER A 261 -28.53 1.69 4.83
C SER A 261 -28.38 3.21 4.72
N GLN A 262 -27.81 3.73 3.62
CA GLN A 262 -27.65 5.17 3.37
C GLN A 262 -28.68 5.74 2.36
N THR A 263 -29.56 4.90 1.81
CA THR A 263 -30.71 5.28 0.96
C THR A 263 -31.99 5.23 1.76
#